data_AF-A0A6N9UHK8-F1
#
_entry.id   AF-A0A6N9UHK8-F1
#
_cell.length_a   1.000
_cell.length_b   1.000
_cell.length_c   1.000
_cell.angle_alpha   90.00
_cell.angle_beta   90.00
_cell.angle_gamma   90.00
#
_symmetry.space_group_name_H-M   'P 1'
#
loop_
_entity.id
_entity.type
_entity.pdbx_description
1 polymer ?
#
loop_
_entity_poly.entity_id
_entity_poly.type
_entity_poly.pdbx_seq_one_letter_code
_entity_poly.pdbx_strand_id
1 'polypeptide(L)'
;MQPLTRAEDPEVSFQELEFRPDRDEWIVGRQGTDEIIALPGIGMDAIRLLSAGRTVEETRSSLRASTGRDVDVRAFVERLASAGLVASIGERRFPVAQTPVSLPRVRAHHVRWLMNPVLHAVLLLVPVAGLAVAVTRPGTFPSWDSFLWTEYGTFTVLVQCLIGWCLIALHEAAHLLTARATGVRGRIRLGTRLQFLVAQTEVSGIWLKGRRARLTVYLSGIVLDAVIWGGCLLARAWGADFVLLPVVVATLFLALANQCLVFMRTDLYFVVQDLTGCRNLFTDTTRYLRHVAALPFGRRAPHPLRSLPARERRFVKGYAVAVVVGSVACVAIGLQVLTQVTWRLLHRALVHLTDGSDWWSLLDALVTALVLVALHGLWMRLWWKRHGERVRRTVRSVRERRGRRSGAASPEGASRPGGAS
;
A
#
# COMPACT_ATOMS: atom_id res chain seq x y z
N MET A 1 -50.59 -35.28 3.83
CA MET A 1 -49.62 -34.66 2.89
C MET A 1 -50.14 -33.28 2.53
N GLN A 2 -49.71 -32.26 3.28
CA GLN A 2 -49.90 -30.86 2.87
C GLN A 2 -48.97 -30.60 1.66
N PRO A 3 -49.41 -29.86 0.64
CA PRO A 3 -48.52 -29.45 -0.42
C PRO A 3 -47.47 -28.53 0.19
N LEU A 4 -46.19 -28.87 -0.01
CA LEU A 4 -45.09 -27.94 0.19
C LEU A 4 -45.41 -26.70 -0.65
N THR A 5 -45.84 -25.63 0.01
CA THR A 5 -45.86 -24.29 -0.57
C THR A 5 -44.51 -24.09 -1.23
N ARG A 6 -44.50 -23.85 -2.55
CA ARG A 6 -43.34 -23.35 -3.27
C ARG A 6 -42.86 -22.14 -2.45
N ALA A 7 -41.80 -22.31 -1.67
CA ALA A 7 -41.07 -21.16 -1.15
C ALA A 7 -40.74 -20.34 -2.40
N GLU A 8 -41.29 -19.13 -2.47
CA GLU A 8 -41.17 -18.23 -3.62
C GLU A 8 -39.71 -18.22 -4.05
N ASP A 9 -39.45 -18.70 -5.27
CA ASP A 9 -38.11 -18.72 -5.82
C ASP A 9 -37.74 -17.27 -6.10
N PRO A 10 -36.83 -16.67 -5.31
CA PRO A 10 -36.74 -15.22 -5.27
C PRO A 10 -36.12 -14.71 -6.58
N GLU A 11 -36.79 -13.76 -7.21
CA GLU A 11 -36.20 -12.96 -8.27
C GLU A 11 -35.09 -12.06 -7.71
N VAL A 12 -34.03 -11.87 -8.49
CA VAL A 12 -32.86 -11.08 -8.10
C VAL A 12 -32.72 -9.90 -9.04
N SER A 13 -32.73 -8.70 -8.49
CA SER A 13 -32.42 -7.48 -9.24
C SER A 13 -31.06 -6.95 -8.82
N PHE A 14 -30.18 -6.69 -9.77
CA PHE A 14 -28.86 -6.11 -9.53
C PHE A 14 -28.90 -4.58 -9.56
N GLN A 15 -27.91 -3.98 -8.93
CA GLN A 15 -27.61 -2.56 -9.17
C GLN A 15 -27.10 -2.37 -10.60
N GLU A 16 -26.85 -1.12 -11.01
CA GLU A 16 -26.18 -0.81 -12.27
C GLU A 16 -24.70 -1.26 -12.21
N LEU A 17 -24.45 -2.50 -12.64
CA LEU A 17 -23.14 -3.16 -12.62
C LEU A 17 -22.34 -2.84 -13.88
N GLU A 18 -21.05 -2.56 -13.71
CA GLU A 18 -20.04 -2.55 -14.77
C GLU A 18 -19.27 -3.88 -14.75
N PHE A 19 -18.90 -4.35 -15.94
CA PHE A 19 -18.18 -5.60 -16.14
C PHE A 19 -16.91 -5.36 -16.95
N ARG A 20 -15.82 -5.99 -16.55
CA ARG A 20 -14.57 -5.98 -17.32
C ARG A 20 -13.94 -7.37 -17.35
N PRO A 21 -13.64 -7.93 -18.54
CA PRO A 21 -12.87 -9.16 -18.61
C PRO A 21 -11.44 -8.93 -18.11
N ASP A 22 -10.91 -9.90 -17.36
CA ASP A 22 -9.56 -9.89 -16.79
C ASP A 22 -8.95 -11.29 -16.81
N ARG A 23 -8.27 -11.63 -17.92
CA ARG A 23 -7.72 -12.98 -18.16
C ARG A 23 -8.85 -14.02 -18.12
N ASP A 24 -8.79 -14.99 -17.21
CA ASP A 24 -9.77 -16.08 -17.07
C ASP A 24 -10.94 -15.73 -16.13
N GLU A 25 -11.00 -14.48 -15.67
CA GLU A 25 -11.97 -14.00 -14.69
C GLU A 25 -12.63 -12.70 -15.16
N TRP A 26 -13.67 -12.29 -14.44
CA TRP A 26 -14.43 -11.07 -14.66
C TRP A 26 -14.33 -10.17 -13.44
N ILE A 27 -14.01 -8.90 -13.66
CA ILE A 27 -14.12 -7.87 -12.63
C ILE A 27 -15.52 -7.29 -12.72
N VAL A 28 -16.24 -7.32 -11.60
CA VAL A 28 -17.63 -6.89 -11.48
C VAL A 28 -17.77 -5.93 -10.32
N GLY A 29 -18.48 -4.82 -10.55
CA GLY A 29 -18.70 -3.83 -9.51
C GLY A 29 -19.51 -2.65 -10.01
N ARG A 30 -19.52 -1.57 -9.25
CA ARG A 30 -20.23 -0.33 -9.58
C ARG A 30 -19.38 0.88 -9.24
N GLN A 31 -19.60 2.01 -9.93
CA GLN A 31 -18.96 3.27 -9.54
C GLN A 31 -19.55 3.81 -8.24
N GLY A 32 -18.69 4.31 -7.36
CA GLY A 32 -19.10 4.90 -6.09
C GLY A 32 -19.43 3.89 -4.99
N THR A 33 -19.10 2.61 -5.19
CA THR A 33 -18.96 1.61 -4.12
C THR A 33 -17.47 1.35 -3.85
N ASP A 34 -17.17 0.94 -2.62
CA ASP A 34 -15.79 0.56 -2.25
C ASP A 34 -15.44 -0.86 -2.69
N GLU A 35 -16.46 -1.71 -2.85
CA GLU A 35 -16.30 -3.11 -3.19
C GLU A 35 -16.42 -3.36 -4.70
N ILE A 36 -15.39 -3.99 -5.23
CA ILE A 36 -15.31 -4.52 -6.59
C ILE A 36 -14.75 -5.92 -6.45
N ILE A 37 -15.42 -6.87 -7.06
CA ILE A 37 -15.13 -8.28 -6.91
C ILE A 37 -14.59 -8.85 -8.21
N ALA A 38 -13.88 -9.95 -8.08
CA ALA A 38 -13.48 -10.77 -9.20
C ALA A 38 -14.20 -12.11 -9.15
N LEU A 39 -14.70 -12.53 -10.30
CA LEU A 39 -15.53 -13.72 -10.44
C LEU A 39 -14.99 -14.64 -11.53
N PRO A 40 -14.98 -15.96 -11.32
CA PRO A 40 -14.75 -16.91 -12.40
C PRO A 40 -15.90 -16.85 -13.42
N GLY A 41 -15.67 -17.37 -14.63
CA GLY A 41 -16.68 -17.40 -15.71
C GLY A 41 -18.07 -17.90 -15.27
N ILE A 42 -18.11 -18.99 -14.50
CA ILE A 42 -19.38 -19.55 -13.97
C ILE A 42 -20.17 -18.57 -13.09
N GLY A 43 -19.48 -17.70 -12.35
CA GLY A 43 -20.14 -16.65 -11.55
C GLY A 43 -20.70 -15.53 -12.42
N MET A 44 -20.04 -15.23 -13.54
CA MET A 44 -20.55 -14.28 -14.54
C MET A 44 -21.76 -14.86 -15.28
N ASP A 45 -21.74 -16.15 -15.62
CA ASP A 45 -22.88 -16.81 -16.24
C ASP A 45 -24.11 -16.81 -15.31
N ALA A 46 -23.90 -17.02 -14.00
CA ALA A 46 -24.94 -16.86 -13.00
C ALA A 46 -25.55 -15.45 -12.99
N ILE A 47 -24.71 -14.40 -12.99
CA ILE A 47 -25.19 -13.01 -13.05
C ILE A 47 -25.99 -12.77 -14.32
N ARG A 48 -25.53 -13.24 -15.48
CA ARG A 48 -26.24 -13.04 -16.77
C ARG A 48 -27.62 -13.71 -16.77
N LEU A 49 -27.73 -14.92 -16.25
CA LEU A 49 -29.01 -15.64 -16.16
C LEU A 49 -29.97 -14.91 -15.24
N LEU A 50 -29.52 -14.51 -14.05
CA LEU A 50 -30.32 -13.74 -13.09
C LEU A 50 -30.73 -12.37 -13.66
N SER A 51 -29.83 -11.66 -14.35
CA SER A 51 -30.15 -10.40 -15.05
C SER A 51 -31.14 -10.57 -16.20
N ALA A 52 -31.26 -11.77 -16.77
CA ALA A 52 -32.26 -12.10 -17.78
C ALA A 52 -33.64 -12.43 -17.19
N GLY A 53 -33.82 -12.28 -15.87
CA GLY A 53 -35.07 -12.54 -15.17
C GLY A 53 -35.25 -14.00 -14.73
N ARG A 54 -34.20 -14.83 -14.82
CA ARG A 54 -34.24 -16.18 -14.25
C ARG A 54 -34.27 -16.10 -12.73
N THR A 55 -35.00 -17.00 -12.09
CA THR A 55 -34.98 -17.14 -10.63
C THR A 55 -33.70 -17.84 -10.16
N VAL A 56 -33.51 -17.93 -8.84
CA VAL A 56 -32.32 -18.57 -8.25
C VAL A 56 -32.26 -20.06 -8.59
N GLU A 57 -33.39 -20.78 -8.51
CA GLU A 57 -33.41 -22.23 -8.79
C GLU A 57 -33.31 -22.52 -10.30
N GLU A 58 -33.93 -21.69 -11.15
CA GLU A 58 -33.76 -21.79 -12.60
C GLU A 58 -32.30 -21.58 -13.02
N THR A 59 -31.65 -20.58 -12.43
CA THR A 59 -30.23 -20.30 -12.67
C THR A 59 -29.37 -21.47 -12.23
N ARG A 60 -29.60 -22.01 -11.03
CA ARG A 60 -28.89 -23.20 -10.53
C ARG A 60 -29.04 -24.39 -11.48
N SER A 61 -30.27 -24.67 -11.91
CA SER A 61 -30.59 -25.78 -12.81
C SER A 61 -29.89 -25.63 -14.16
N SER A 62 -29.90 -24.44 -14.74
CA SER A 62 -29.23 -24.13 -16.01
C SER A 62 -27.71 -24.25 -15.92
N LEU A 63 -27.09 -23.74 -14.85
CA LEU A 63 -25.65 -23.88 -14.62
C LEU A 63 -25.23 -25.34 -14.38
N ARG A 64 -26.06 -26.12 -13.68
CA ARG A 64 -25.83 -27.55 -13.48
C ARG A 64 -25.89 -28.32 -14.80
N ALA A 65 -26.85 -28.01 -15.66
CA ALA A 65 -26.99 -28.65 -16.97
C ALA A 65 -25.79 -28.34 -17.90
N SER A 66 -25.31 -27.10 -17.91
CA SER A 66 -24.24 -26.64 -18.80
C SER A 66 -22.82 -26.98 -18.30
N THR A 67 -22.60 -26.97 -16.99
CA THR A 67 -21.26 -27.14 -16.40
C THR A 67 -21.05 -28.47 -15.69
N GLY A 68 -22.12 -29.24 -15.46
CA GLY A 68 -22.12 -30.48 -14.67
C GLY A 68 -21.88 -30.27 -13.17
N ARG A 69 -21.71 -29.01 -12.71
CA ARG A 69 -21.43 -28.67 -11.31
C ARG A 69 -22.68 -28.14 -10.63
N ASP A 70 -22.94 -28.61 -9.43
CA ASP A 70 -23.97 -28.05 -8.57
C ASP A 70 -23.42 -26.84 -7.81
N VAL A 71 -23.92 -25.65 -8.14
CA VAL A 71 -23.43 -24.38 -7.59
C VAL A 71 -24.49 -23.79 -6.68
N ASP A 72 -24.09 -23.37 -5.47
CA ASP A 72 -24.98 -22.66 -4.56
C ASP A 72 -25.17 -21.20 -5.00
N VAL A 73 -26.14 -20.99 -5.90
CA VAL A 73 -26.51 -19.68 -6.44
C VAL A 73 -27.08 -18.78 -5.33
N ARG A 74 -27.81 -19.33 -4.37
CA ARG A 74 -28.39 -18.57 -3.26
C ARG A 74 -27.31 -17.94 -2.39
N ALA A 75 -26.36 -18.75 -1.91
CA ALA A 75 -25.24 -18.23 -1.12
C ALA A 75 -24.35 -17.28 -1.93
N PHE A 76 -24.25 -17.47 -3.24
CA PHE A 76 -23.56 -16.55 -4.12
C PHE A 76 -24.24 -15.17 -4.16
N VAL A 77 -25.56 -15.12 -4.39
CA VAL A 77 -26.31 -13.87 -4.45
C VAL A 77 -26.30 -13.14 -3.09
N GLU A 78 -26.41 -13.85 -1.98
CA GLU A 78 -26.29 -13.24 -0.64
C GLU A 78 -24.92 -12.59 -0.43
N ARG A 79 -23.83 -13.19 -0.94
CA ARG A 79 -22.49 -12.57 -0.92
C ARG A 79 -22.39 -11.35 -1.83
N LEU A 80 -23.08 -11.35 -2.98
CA LEU A 80 -23.16 -10.16 -3.84
C LEU A 80 -23.97 -9.04 -3.16
N ALA A 81 -25.01 -9.39 -2.42
CA ALA A 81 -25.82 -8.45 -1.66
C ALA A 81 -25.03 -7.85 -0.49
N SER A 82 -24.24 -8.66 0.23
CA SER A 82 -23.34 -8.13 1.28
C SER A 82 -22.24 -7.23 0.71
N ALA A 83 -21.85 -7.43 -0.55
CA ALA A 83 -20.94 -6.55 -1.27
C ALA A 83 -21.61 -5.28 -1.87
N GLY A 84 -22.93 -5.10 -1.67
CA GLY A 84 -23.68 -3.95 -2.16
C GLY A 84 -23.93 -3.94 -3.67
N LEU A 85 -23.86 -5.10 -4.33
CA LEU A 85 -24.04 -5.25 -5.78
C LEU A 85 -25.46 -5.64 -6.19
N VAL A 86 -26.30 -6.04 -5.23
CA VAL A 86 -27.69 -6.45 -5.43
C VAL A 86 -28.62 -5.33 -4.98
N ALA A 87 -29.69 -5.09 -5.74
CA ALA A 87 -30.75 -4.14 -5.41
C ALA A 87 -31.87 -4.80 -4.60
N SER A 88 -32.30 -5.99 -5.00
CA SER A 88 -33.27 -6.77 -4.26
C SER A 88 -33.14 -8.28 -4.46
N ILE A 89 -33.59 -9.03 -3.47
CA ILE A 89 -33.80 -10.50 -3.51
C ILE A 89 -35.24 -10.75 -3.05
N GLY A 90 -36.14 -11.06 -3.98
CA GLY A 90 -37.58 -11.03 -3.72
C GLY A 90 -38.00 -9.68 -3.13
N GLU A 91 -38.68 -9.71 -1.97
CA GLU A 91 -39.11 -8.50 -1.27
C GLU A 91 -37.99 -7.76 -0.51
N ARG A 92 -36.85 -8.42 -0.24
CA ARG A 92 -35.73 -7.81 0.50
C ARG A 92 -35.00 -6.82 -0.40
N ARG A 93 -35.07 -5.53 -0.07
CA ARG A 93 -34.32 -4.46 -0.73
C ARG A 93 -33.04 -4.13 0.02
N PHE A 94 -31.97 -3.88 -0.72
CA PHE A 94 -30.66 -3.53 -0.16
C PHE A 94 -30.36 -2.05 -0.44
N PRO A 95 -30.07 -1.25 0.61
CA PRO A 95 -29.80 0.16 0.43
C PRO A 95 -28.46 0.38 -0.27
N VAL A 96 -28.41 1.41 -1.11
CA VAL A 96 -27.19 1.83 -1.79
C VAL A 96 -26.38 2.74 -0.86
N ALA A 97 -25.29 2.22 -0.28
CA ALA A 97 -24.33 3.06 0.42
C ALA A 97 -23.56 3.91 -0.62
N GLN A 98 -23.71 5.24 -0.56
CA GLN A 98 -22.91 6.15 -1.36
C GLN A 98 -21.60 6.45 -0.64
N THR A 99 -20.47 6.18 -1.30
CA THR A 99 -19.17 6.55 -0.76
C THR A 99 -18.94 8.07 -0.87
N PRO A 100 -18.44 8.75 0.18
CA PRO A 100 -18.09 10.17 0.10
C PRO A 100 -17.02 10.43 -0.96
N VAL A 101 -17.09 11.58 -1.62
CA VAL A 101 -16.23 11.95 -2.75
C VAL A 101 -15.43 13.20 -2.42
N SER A 102 -14.11 13.16 -2.62
CA SER A 102 -13.26 14.34 -2.50
C SER A 102 -13.36 15.21 -3.74
N LEU A 103 -13.31 16.54 -3.55
CA LEU A 103 -13.40 17.56 -4.61
C LEU A 103 -14.60 17.32 -5.57
N PRO A 104 -15.84 17.25 -5.06
CA PRO A 104 -17.02 16.89 -5.88
C PRO A 104 -17.30 17.90 -7.02
N ARG A 105 -16.82 19.14 -6.89
CA ARG A 105 -16.92 20.19 -7.93
C ARG A 105 -16.04 19.91 -9.17
N VAL A 106 -15.00 19.09 -9.04
CA VAL A 106 -14.14 18.72 -10.16
C VAL A 106 -14.83 17.62 -10.97
N ARG A 107 -15.30 17.98 -12.16
CA ARG A 107 -15.93 17.08 -13.13
C ARG A 107 -14.89 16.52 -14.10
N ALA A 108 -15.18 15.38 -14.72
CA ALA A 108 -14.24 14.69 -15.62
C ALA A 108 -13.74 15.58 -16.77
N HIS A 109 -14.62 16.42 -17.35
CA HIS A 109 -14.25 17.30 -18.46
C HIS A 109 -13.23 18.39 -18.07
N HIS A 110 -13.20 18.85 -16.82
CA HIS A 110 -12.21 19.84 -16.35
C HIS A 110 -10.77 19.30 -16.41
N VAL A 111 -10.61 17.98 -16.31
CA VAL A 111 -9.30 17.32 -16.12
C VAL A 111 -9.02 16.24 -17.17
N ARG A 112 -9.87 16.11 -18.19
CA ARG A 112 -9.75 15.06 -19.23
C ARG A 112 -8.41 15.13 -19.98
N TRP A 113 -7.84 16.33 -20.10
CA TRP A 113 -6.53 16.57 -20.71
C TRP A 113 -5.39 15.84 -20.00
N LEU A 114 -5.53 15.47 -18.72
CA LEU A 114 -4.58 14.63 -17.99
C LEU A 114 -4.41 13.23 -18.62
N MET A 115 -5.33 12.78 -19.48
CA MET A 115 -5.22 11.49 -20.18
C MET A 115 -4.45 11.59 -21.51
N ASN A 116 -4.02 12.80 -21.91
CA ASN A 116 -3.36 13.02 -23.19
C ASN A 116 -1.94 12.40 -23.19
N PRO A 117 -1.61 11.48 -24.13
CA PRO A 117 -0.27 10.90 -24.21
C PRO A 117 0.84 11.92 -24.46
N VAL A 118 0.57 13.00 -25.19
CA VAL A 118 1.56 14.06 -25.46
C VAL A 118 1.94 14.76 -24.16
N LEU A 119 0.94 15.04 -23.31
CA LEU A 119 1.20 15.57 -21.97
C LEU A 119 2.09 14.61 -21.17
N HIS A 120 1.79 13.30 -21.18
CA HIS A 120 2.61 12.32 -20.46
C HIS A 120 4.06 12.33 -20.95
N ALA A 121 4.29 12.40 -22.26
CA ALA A 121 5.63 12.48 -22.82
C ALA A 121 6.37 13.76 -22.38
N VAL A 122 5.71 14.92 -22.45
CA VAL A 122 6.29 16.20 -22.01
C VAL A 122 6.59 16.19 -20.51
N LEU A 123 5.68 15.68 -19.68
CA LEU A 123 5.90 15.56 -18.24
C LEU A 123 7.07 14.63 -17.94
N LEU A 124 7.22 13.51 -18.64
CA LEU A 124 8.34 12.59 -18.44
C LEU A 124 9.69 13.14 -18.90
N LEU A 125 9.72 14.12 -19.80
CA LEU A 125 10.95 14.77 -20.23
C LEU A 125 11.62 15.56 -19.08
N VAL A 126 10.82 16.17 -18.20
CA VAL A 126 11.32 16.99 -17.08
C VAL A 126 12.19 16.19 -16.08
N PRO A 127 11.73 15.07 -15.50
CA PRO A 127 12.58 14.25 -14.63
C PRO A 127 13.76 13.63 -15.37
N VAL A 128 13.63 13.30 -16.65
CA VAL A 128 14.76 12.78 -17.45
C VAL A 128 15.85 13.83 -17.59
N ALA A 129 15.47 15.08 -17.92
CA ALA A 129 16.42 16.19 -18.01
C ALA A 129 17.02 16.54 -16.63
N GLY A 130 16.21 16.55 -15.58
CA GLY A 130 16.70 16.74 -14.20
C GLY A 130 17.67 15.64 -13.75
N LEU A 131 17.40 14.38 -14.09
CA LEU A 131 18.31 13.27 -13.83
C LEU A 131 19.62 13.41 -14.61
N ALA A 132 19.56 13.80 -15.88
CA ALA A 132 20.75 14.07 -16.68
C ALA A 132 21.61 15.19 -16.06
N VAL A 133 20.98 16.24 -15.54
CA VAL A 133 21.67 17.29 -14.76
C VAL A 133 22.30 16.72 -13.49
N ALA A 134 21.58 15.91 -12.71
CA ALA A 134 22.11 15.33 -11.47
C ALA A 134 23.33 14.44 -11.72
N VAL A 135 23.33 13.68 -12.83
CA VAL A 135 24.45 12.80 -13.20
C VAL A 135 25.64 13.59 -13.76
N THR A 136 25.39 14.61 -14.59
CA THR A 136 26.46 15.40 -15.23
C THR A 136 27.05 16.49 -14.34
N ARG A 137 26.28 16.95 -13.34
CA ARG A 137 26.68 17.95 -12.36
C ARG A 137 26.36 17.44 -10.95
N PRO A 138 27.15 16.53 -10.38
CA PRO A 138 26.86 15.90 -9.07
C PRO A 138 26.64 16.91 -7.93
N GLY A 139 27.29 18.08 -7.99
CA GLY A 139 27.10 19.17 -7.01
C GLY A 139 25.69 19.78 -6.99
N THR A 140 24.82 19.43 -7.95
CA THR A 140 23.40 19.85 -7.92
C THR A 140 22.56 19.04 -6.94
N PHE A 141 23.00 17.82 -6.59
CA PHE A 141 22.29 16.92 -5.68
C PHE A 141 22.52 17.35 -4.22
N PRO A 142 21.45 17.47 -3.40
CA PRO A 142 21.56 17.94 -2.02
C PRO A 142 22.26 16.92 -1.12
N SER A 143 23.10 17.42 -0.19
CA SER A 143 23.63 16.62 0.92
C SER A 143 22.61 16.52 2.06
N TRP A 144 22.87 15.65 3.04
CA TRP A 144 22.06 15.57 4.27
C TRP A 144 22.00 16.90 5.03
N ASP A 145 23.02 17.75 4.90
CA ASP A 145 23.06 19.08 5.51
C ASP A 145 22.02 20.03 4.92
N SER A 146 21.48 19.72 3.73
CA SER A 146 20.38 20.48 3.14
C SER A 146 19.12 20.43 4.00
N PHE A 147 18.93 19.39 4.81
CA PHE A 147 17.84 19.34 5.79
C PHE A 147 18.08 20.26 7.00
N LEU A 148 19.31 20.73 7.22
CA LEU A 148 19.74 21.57 8.34
C LEU A 148 20.00 23.01 7.86
N TRP A 149 19.08 23.53 7.04
CA TRP A 149 19.22 24.77 6.27
C TRP A 149 19.11 26.06 7.09
N THR A 150 18.73 25.97 8.36
CA THR A 150 18.68 27.10 9.30
C THR A 150 19.26 26.65 10.65
N GLU A 151 19.74 27.62 11.42
CA GLU A 151 20.19 27.43 12.80
C GLU A 151 19.03 27.10 13.75
N TYR A 152 17.80 27.56 13.44
CA TYR A 152 16.62 27.29 14.25
C TYR A 152 16.03 25.88 13.97
N GLY A 153 16.16 24.99 14.95
CA GLY A 153 15.69 23.62 14.84
C GLY A 153 14.17 23.52 14.66
N THR A 154 13.42 24.41 15.32
CA THR A 154 11.95 24.41 15.26
C THR A 154 11.49 24.74 13.85
N PHE A 155 12.09 25.76 13.24
CA PHE A 155 11.75 26.18 11.88
C PHE A 155 12.13 25.10 10.86
N THR A 156 13.29 24.46 11.05
CA THR A 156 13.70 23.30 10.25
C THR A 156 12.62 22.21 10.24
N VAL A 157 12.13 21.80 11.42
CA VAL A 157 11.13 20.73 11.55
C VAL A 157 9.77 21.16 11.00
N LEU A 158 9.30 22.37 11.33
CA LEU A 158 7.99 22.85 10.89
C LEU A 158 7.91 23.03 9.38
N VAL A 159 8.92 23.64 8.76
CA VAL A 159 8.97 23.84 7.30
C VAL A 159 9.10 22.52 6.57
N GLN A 160 9.91 21.57 7.07
CA GLN A 160 9.99 20.24 6.47
C GLN A 160 8.67 19.47 6.57
N CYS A 161 7.98 19.55 7.71
CA CYS A 161 6.63 18.99 7.85
C CYS A 161 5.66 19.63 6.84
N LEU A 162 5.67 20.95 6.70
CA LEU A 162 4.83 21.66 5.75
C LEU A 162 5.11 21.24 4.31
N ILE A 163 6.38 21.24 3.90
CA ILE A 163 6.81 20.77 2.57
C ILE A 163 6.36 19.33 2.35
N GLY A 164 6.63 18.43 3.29
CA GLY A 164 6.22 17.02 3.20
C GLY A 164 4.71 16.85 3.03
N TRP A 165 3.90 17.54 3.83
CA TRP A 165 2.44 17.49 3.72
C TRP A 165 1.92 18.11 2.42
N CYS A 166 2.51 19.20 1.94
CA CYS A 166 2.18 19.79 0.64
C CYS A 166 2.48 18.82 -0.51
N LEU A 167 3.65 18.18 -0.49
CA LEU A 167 4.04 17.19 -1.51
C LEU A 167 3.12 15.96 -1.49
N ILE A 168 2.80 15.43 -0.31
CA ILE A 168 1.82 14.34 -0.16
C ILE A 168 0.44 14.76 -0.70
N ALA A 169 -0.03 15.97 -0.37
CA ALA A 169 -1.32 16.47 -0.85
C ALA A 169 -1.35 16.59 -2.38
N LEU A 170 -0.27 17.08 -2.99
CA LEU A 170 -0.10 17.16 -4.44
C LEU A 170 -0.10 15.76 -5.09
N HIS A 171 0.66 14.82 -4.51
CA HIS A 171 0.73 13.42 -4.95
C HIS A 171 -0.66 12.76 -4.96
N GLU A 172 -1.40 12.86 -3.86
CA GLU A 172 -2.75 12.31 -3.75
C GLU A 172 -3.74 13.04 -4.67
N ALA A 173 -3.61 14.35 -4.82
CA ALA A 173 -4.39 15.10 -5.79
C ALA A 173 -4.13 14.61 -7.23
N ALA A 174 -2.89 14.25 -7.59
CA ALA A 174 -2.58 13.69 -8.90
C ALA A 174 -3.38 12.40 -9.16
N HIS A 175 -3.38 11.47 -8.21
CA HIS A 175 -4.20 10.24 -8.29
C HIS A 175 -5.69 10.55 -8.43
N LEU A 176 -6.21 11.45 -7.60
CA LEU A 176 -7.63 11.81 -7.59
C LEU A 176 -8.06 12.46 -8.91
N LEU A 177 -7.30 13.43 -9.42
CA LEU A 177 -7.63 14.17 -10.65
C LEU A 177 -7.49 13.26 -11.87
N THR A 178 -6.46 12.42 -11.91
CA THR A 178 -6.25 11.44 -12.99
C THR A 178 -7.37 10.39 -13.00
N ALA A 179 -7.80 9.89 -11.84
CA ALA A 179 -8.95 9.00 -11.74
C ALA A 179 -10.24 9.71 -12.23
N ARG A 180 -10.43 10.97 -11.82
CA ARG A 180 -11.58 11.78 -12.24
C ARG A 180 -11.63 11.99 -13.76
N ALA A 181 -10.48 12.16 -14.41
CA ALA A 181 -10.36 12.29 -15.86
C ALA A 181 -10.88 11.04 -16.61
N THR A 182 -10.90 9.87 -15.95
CA THR A 182 -11.43 8.61 -16.49
C THR A 182 -12.90 8.35 -16.09
N GLY A 183 -13.55 9.33 -15.45
CA GLY A 183 -14.92 9.20 -14.94
C GLY A 183 -15.03 8.48 -13.60
N VAL A 184 -13.91 8.07 -12.98
CA VAL A 184 -13.90 7.38 -11.68
C VAL A 184 -13.98 8.39 -10.55
N ARG A 185 -14.88 8.14 -9.59
CA ARG A 185 -14.97 8.91 -8.36
C ARG A 185 -13.98 8.36 -7.34
N GLY A 186 -13.35 9.24 -6.57
CA GLY A 186 -12.38 8.85 -5.55
C GLY A 186 -12.42 9.78 -4.34
N ARG A 187 -11.79 9.35 -3.25
CA ARG A 187 -11.67 10.13 -2.02
C ARG A 187 -10.26 10.03 -1.44
N ILE A 188 -9.79 11.14 -0.89
CA ILE A 188 -8.55 11.20 -0.11
C ILE A 188 -8.92 10.96 1.34
N ARG A 189 -8.24 10.02 2.00
CA ARG A 189 -8.40 9.76 3.43
C ARG A 189 -7.05 9.59 4.10
N LEU A 190 -7.00 9.88 5.40
CA LEU A 190 -5.88 9.48 6.24
C LEU A 190 -6.06 8.01 6.63
N GLY A 191 -4.96 7.26 6.59
CA GLY A 191 -4.92 5.85 6.94
C GLY A 191 -3.58 5.48 7.53
N THR A 192 -3.41 4.20 7.84
CA THR A 192 -2.11 3.68 8.29
C THR A 192 -1.65 2.56 7.36
N ARG A 193 -0.44 2.67 6.82
CA ARG A 193 0.25 1.59 6.10
C ARG A 193 1.40 1.12 6.96
N LEU A 194 1.29 -0.12 7.46
CA LEU A 194 2.15 -0.61 8.54
C LEU A 194 2.16 0.40 9.70
N GLN A 195 3.32 0.88 10.16
CA GLN A 195 3.43 1.87 11.23
C GLN A 195 3.33 3.34 10.79
N PHE A 196 3.18 3.62 9.50
CA PHE A 196 3.23 4.99 8.98
C PHE A 196 1.83 5.56 8.76
N LEU A 197 1.59 6.78 9.24
CA LEU A 197 0.44 7.58 8.87
C LEU A 197 0.62 8.02 7.42
N VAL A 198 -0.40 7.77 6.59
CA VAL A 198 -0.37 8.12 5.18
C VAL A 198 -1.69 8.80 4.81
N ALA A 199 -1.62 9.82 3.96
CA ALA A 199 -2.76 10.13 3.11
C ALA A 199 -2.81 9.05 2.02
N GLN A 200 -4.00 8.69 1.57
CA GLN A 200 -4.19 7.76 0.47
C GLN A 200 -5.46 8.09 -0.29
N THR A 201 -5.36 8.01 -1.60
CA THR A 201 -6.48 8.18 -2.53
C THR A 201 -7.12 6.83 -2.83
N GLU A 202 -8.37 6.69 -2.43
CA GLU A 202 -9.19 5.52 -2.74
C GLU A 202 -9.94 5.73 -4.04
N VAL A 203 -9.57 4.92 -5.03
CA VAL A 203 -10.13 4.95 -6.39
C VAL A 203 -10.56 3.55 -6.81
N SER A 204 -11.36 2.87 -5.97
CA SER A 204 -11.82 1.49 -6.24
C SER A 204 -12.37 1.35 -7.67
N GLY A 205 -13.22 2.28 -8.12
CA GLY A 205 -13.83 2.26 -9.46
C GLY A 205 -12.85 2.17 -10.65
N ILE A 206 -11.55 2.39 -10.44
CA ILE A 206 -10.51 2.25 -11.47
C ILE A 206 -10.36 0.80 -11.95
N TRP A 207 -10.66 -0.20 -11.11
CA TRP A 207 -10.56 -1.62 -11.47
C TRP A 207 -11.49 -2.02 -12.63
N LEU A 208 -12.56 -1.24 -12.84
CA LEU A 208 -13.52 -1.41 -13.93
C LEU A 208 -13.03 -0.79 -15.25
N LYS A 209 -12.01 0.08 -15.21
CA LYS A 209 -11.47 0.74 -16.41
C LYS A 209 -10.37 -0.09 -17.06
N GLY A 210 -10.09 0.22 -18.33
CA GLY A 210 -9.06 -0.45 -19.12
C GLY A 210 -7.64 -0.21 -18.58
N ARG A 211 -6.71 -1.09 -18.94
CA ARG A 211 -5.34 -1.12 -18.41
C ARG A 211 -4.61 0.22 -18.49
N ARG A 212 -4.75 0.95 -19.60
CA ARG A 212 -4.14 2.27 -19.77
C ARG A 212 -4.59 3.25 -18.68
N ALA A 213 -5.90 3.37 -18.47
CA ALA A 213 -6.46 4.24 -17.43
C ALA A 213 -5.95 3.85 -16.03
N ARG A 214 -5.95 2.55 -15.72
CA ARG A 214 -5.44 2.05 -14.43
C ARG A 214 -3.99 2.41 -14.20
N LEU A 215 -3.12 2.11 -15.16
CA LEU A 215 -1.69 2.41 -15.05
C LEU A 215 -1.41 3.91 -14.98
N THR A 216 -2.14 4.73 -15.75
CA THR A 216 -2.00 6.19 -15.66
C THR A 216 -2.38 6.70 -14.27
N VAL A 217 -3.48 6.20 -13.69
CA VAL A 217 -3.86 6.53 -12.31
C VAL A 217 -2.83 6.03 -11.30
N TYR A 218 -2.31 4.81 -11.41
CA TYR A 218 -1.30 4.31 -10.47
C TYR A 218 0.02 5.08 -10.59
N LEU A 219 0.40 5.57 -11.77
CA LEU A 219 1.67 6.27 -11.94
C LEU A 219 1.58 7.79 -11.70
N SER A 220 0.38 8.38 -11.64
CA SER A 220 0.24 9.85 -11.65
C SER A 220 0.91 10.55 -10.48
N GLY A 221 0.84 9.99 -9.26
CA GLY A 221 1.51 10.53 -8.09
C GLY A 221 3.03 10.54 -8.25
N ILE A 222 3.60 9.40 -8.65
CA ILE A 222 5.04 9.26 -8.91
C ILE A 222 5.51 10.22 -10.02
N VAL A 223 4.75 10.33 -11.11
CA VAL A 223 5.09 11.23 -12.21
C VAL A 223 5.09 12.69 -11.74
N LEU A 224 4.10 13.11 -10.95
CA LEU A 224 4.07 14.47 -10.41
C LEU A 224 5.28 14.74 -9.49
N ASP A 225 5.57 13.82 -8.56
CA ASP A 225 6.74 13.92 -7.68
C ASP A 225 8.04 14.03 -8.49
N ALA A 226 8.19 13.21 -9.52
CA ALA A 226 9.35 13.20 -10.40
C ALA A 226 9.46 14.50 -11.22
N VAL A 227 8.35 15.04 -11.71
CA VAL A 227 8.32 16.32 -12.43
C VAL A 227 8.77 17.46 -11.52
N ILE A 228 8.25 17.54 -10.30
CA ILE A 228 8.66 18.57 -9.33
C ILE A 228 10.14 18.41 -9.00
N TRP A 229 10.59 17.17 -8.74
CA TRP A 229 11.98 16.86 -8.44
C TRP A 229 12.92 17.27 -9.59
N GLY A 230 12.60 16.87 -10.82
CA GLY A 230 13.37 17.21 -12.02
C GLY A 230 13.37 18.71 -12.31
N GLY A 231 12.21 19.38 -12.16
CA GLY A 231 12.09 20.82 -12.30
C GLY A 231 12.95 21.58 -11.30
N CYS A 232 13.00 21.15 -10.04
CA CYS A 232 13.86 21.74 -9.02
C CYS A 232 15.36 21.56 -9.35
N LEU A 233 15.77 20.40 -9.87
CA LEU A 233 17.16 20.18 -10.31
C LEU A 233 17.55 21.05 -11.50
N LEU A 234 16.65 21.18 -12.49
CA LEU A 234 16.85 22.07 -13.63
C LEU A 234 16.97 23.53 -13.19
N ALA A 235 16.09 23.99 -12.29
CA ALA A 235 16.15 25.32 -11.72
C ALA A 235 17.50 25.58 -11.02
N ARG A 236 17.98 24.64 -10.19
CA ARG A 236 19.32 24.74 -9.56
C ARG A 236 20.44 24.82 -10.60
N ALA A 237 20.37 24.01 -11.66
CA ALA A 237 21.39 24.01 -12.71
C ALA A 237 21.41 25.29 -13.56
N TRP A 238 20.31 26.03 -13.59
CA TRP A 238 20.22 27.38 -14.17
C TRP A 238 20.49 28.50 -13.17
N GLY A 239 20.98 28.19 -11.97
CA GLY A 239 21.43 29.18 -10.99
C GLY A 239 20.35 29.69 -10.04
N ALA A 240 19.19 29.01 -9.94
CA ALA A 240 18.20 29.36 -8.93
C ALA A 240 18.73 29.07 -7.52
N ASP A 241 18.83 30.11 -6.69
CA ASP A 241 19.41 30.05 -5.35
C ASP A 241 18.36 30.24 -4.24
N PHE A 242 17.29 29.44 -4.29
CA PHE A 242 16.30 29.41 -3.22
C PHE A 242 16.74 28.43 -2.13
N VAL A 243 16.84 28.90 -0.88
CA VAL A 243 17.31 28.11 0.28
C VAL A 243 16.53 26.80 0.48
N LEU A 244 15.23 26.78 0.16
CA LEU A 244 14.37 25.61 0.31
C LEU A 244 14.40 24.65 -0.87
N LEU A 245 14.97 25.04 -2.01
CA LEU A 245 15.03 24.21 -3.20
C LEU A 245 15.77 22.88 -2.97
N PRO A 246 16.97 22.84 -2.36
CA PRO A 246 17.62 21.58 -2.03
C PRO A 246 16.86 20.75 -0.98
N VAL A 247 16.11 21.39 -0.06
CA VAL A 247 15.21 20.70 0.88
C VAL A 247 14.12 19.93 0.13
N VAL A 248 13.47 20.59 -0.85
CA VAL A 248 12.43 19.98 -1.68
C VAL A 248 13.00 18.83 -2.52
N VAL A 249 14.17 19.02 -3.15
CA VAL A 249 14.84 17.96 -3.93
C VAL A 249 15.16 16.75 -3.05
N ALA A 250 15.73 16.97 -1.85
CA ALA A 250 16.07 15.89 -0.93
C ALA A 250 14.83 15.16 -0.42
N THR A 251 13.78 15.92 -0.09
CA THR A 251 12.49 15.37 0.38
C THR A 251 11.82 14.51 -0.71
N LEU A 252 11.77 15.01 -1.95
CA LEU A 252 11.21 14.26 -3.08
C LEU A 252 12.05 13.05 -3.46
N PHE A 253 13.38 13.13 -3.34
CA PHE A 253 14.23 11.96 -3.53
C PHE A 253 13.89 10.85 -2.54
N LEU A 254 13.72 11.19 -1.25
CA LEU A 254 13.27 10.23 -0.24
C LEU A 254 11.85 9.72 -0.52
N ALA A 255 10.94 10.58 -0.97
CA ALA A 255 9.57 10.18 -1.34
C ALA A 255 9.55 9.20 -2.52
N LEU A 256 10.32 9.47 -3.58
CA LEU A 256 10.46 8.58 -4.74
C LEU A 256 11.14 7.27 -4.36
N ALA A 257 12.19 7.30 -3.52
CA ALA A 257 12.80 6.09 -2.99
C ALA A 257 11.79 5.26 -2.16
N ASN A 258 10.91 5.93 -1.40
CA ASN A 258 9.85 5.27 -0.64
C ASN A 258 8.84 4.55 -1.54
N GLN A 259 8.62 5.02 -2.79
CA GLN A 259 7.75 4.34 -3.75
C GLN A 259 8.29 2.97 -4.18
N CYS A 260 9.63 2.82 -4.19
CA CYS A 260 10.31 1.54 -4.45
C CYS A 260 10.15 0.52 -3.31
N LEU A 261 9.58 0.91 -2.16
CA LEU A 261 9.22 -0.01 -1.08
C LEU A 261 7.94 -0.77 -1.41
N VAL A 262 7.97 -1.57 -2.49
CA VAL A 262 6.79 -2.22 -3.07
C VAL A 262 6.03 -3.08 -2.06
N PHE A 263 6.73 -3.58 -1.02
CA PHE A 263 6.10 -4.30 0.10
C PHE A 263 5.09 -3.48 0.91
N MET A 264 5.10 -2.15 0.83
CA MET A 264 4.17 -1.28 1.55
C MET A 264 2.85 -1.01 0.81
N ARG A 265 2.55 -1.76 -0.26
CA ARG A 265 1.39 -1.49 -1.13
C ARG A 265 1.40 -0.06 -1.68
N THR A 266 2.59 0.43 -2.04
CA THR A 266 2.84 1.73 -2.69
C THR A 266 2.26 1.76 -4.11
N ASP A 267 2.42 2.86 -4.82
CA ASP A 267 1.80 2.96 -6.15
C ASP A 267 2.43 1.99 -7.15
N LEU A 268 3.74 1.76 -7.04
CA LEU A 268 4.43 0.71 -7.79
C LEU A 268 3.93 -0.71 -7.47
N TYR A 269 3.39 -0.95 -6.26
CA TYR A 269 2.77 -2.24 -5.95
C TYR A 269 1.56 -2.50 -6.84
N PHE A 270 0.68 -1.50 -7.01
CA PHE A 270 -0.50 -1.65 -7.87
C PHE A 270 -0.13 -1.78 -9.34
N VAL A 271 0.93 -1.10 -9.79
CA VAL A 271 1.50 -1.30 -11.13
C VAL A 271 1.96 -2.75 -11.29
N VAL A 272 2.81 -3.26 -10.40
CA VAL A 272 3.31 -4.64 -10.49
C VAL A 272 2.16 -5.65 -10.38
N GLN A 273 1.20 -5.43 -9.50
CA GLN A 273 0.00 -6.26 -9.36
C GLN A 273 -0.80 -6.33 -10.67
N ASP A 274 -1.03 -5.19 -11.33
CA ASP A 274 -1.80 -5.13 -12.58
C ASP A 274 -1.05 -5.82 -13.74
N LEU A 275 0.25 -5.53 -13.88
CA LEU A 275 1.12 -6.12 -14.90
C LEU A 275 1.26 -7.64 -14.76
N THR A 276 1.44 -8.12 -13.53
CA THR A 276 1.64 -9.55 -13.25
C THR A 276 0.33 -10.33 -13.18
N GLY A 277 -0.78 -9.69 -12.81
CA GLY A 277 -2.07 -10.31 -12.54
C GLY A 277 -2.18 -10.97 -11.16
N CYS A 278 -1.14 -10.88 -10.34
CA CYS A 278 -1.12 -11.50 -9.01
C CYS A 278 -1.88 -10.63 -8.00
N ARG A 279 -3.16 -10.92 -7.74
CA ARG A 279 -4.02 -10.11 -6.85
C ARG A 279 -3.49 -9.94 -5.43
N ASN A 280 -2.85 -10.97 -4.88
CA ASN A 280 -2.41 -11.03 -3.49
C ASN A 280 -0.88 -11.12 -3.34
N LEU A 281 -0.14 -10.44 -4.23
CA LEU A 281 1.32 -10.53 -4.32
C LEU A 281 2.02 -10.31 -2.97
N PHE A 282 1.59 -9.32 -2.17
CA PHE A 282 2.17 -9.08 -0.85
C PHE A 282 1.91 -10.21 0.15
N THR A 283 0.67 -10.73 0.19
CA THR A 283 0.26 -11.77 1.14
C THR A 283 0.99 -13.08 0.84
N ASP A 284 1.03 -13.48 -0.43
CA ASP A 284 1.67 -14.73 -0.84
C ASP A 284 3.19 -14.67 -0.68
N THR A 285 3.78 -13.51 -0.94
CA THR A 285 5.19 -13.25 -0.65
C THR A 285 5.49 -13.33 0.84
N THR A 286 4.65 -12.74 1.68
CA THR A 286 4.85 -12.79 3.14
C THR A 286 4.76 -14.23 3.66
N ARG A 287 3.82 -15.04 3.12
CA ARG A 287 3.71 -16.48 3.43
C ARG A 287 4.96 -17.23 2.99
N TYR A 288 5.46 -16.95 1.80
CA TYR A 288 6.70 -17.54 1.27
C TYR A 288 7.93 -17.18 2.12
N LEU A 289 8.14 -15.90 2.41
CA LEU A 289 9.27 -15.44 3.23
C LEU A 289 9.24 -16.04 4.64
N ARG A 290 8.06 -16.14 5.27
CA ARG A 290 7.92 -16.80 6.57
C ARG A 290 8.24 -18.29 6.50
N HIS A 291 7.86 -18.96 5.42
CA HIS A 291 8.21 -20.37 5.21
C HIS A 291 9.72 -20.54 5.07
N VAL A 292 10.38 -19.74 4.22
CA VAL A 292 11.84 -19.77 4.03
C VAL A 292 12.58 -19.46 5.33
N ALA A 293 12.16 -18.41 6.06
CA ALA A 293 12.75 -18.05 7.35
C ALA A 293 12.57 -19.12 8.44
N ALA A 294 11.58 -20.01 8.29
CA ALA A 294 11.34 -21.10 9.23
C ALA A 294 12.14 -22.38 8.92
N LEU A 295 12.71 -22.52 7.70
CA LEU A 295 13.46 -23.70 7.27
C LEU A 295 14.69 -24.00 8.15
N PRO A 296 15.53 -23.02 8.53
CA PRO A 296 16.66 -23.27 9.43
C PRO A 296 16.24 -23.80 10.82
N PHE A 297 14.96 -23.66 11.17
CA PHE A 297 14.41 -24.05 12.46
C PHE A 297 13.62 -25.38 12.41
N GLY A 298 13.81 -26.19 11.37
CA GLY A 298 13.27 -27.54 11.26
C GLY A 298 11.76 -27.63 11.03
N ARG A 299 11.08 -26.53 10.72
CA ARG A 299 9.63 -26.52 10.47
C ARG A 299 9.32 -27.01 9.06
N ARG A 300 8.77 -28.21 8.95
CA ARG A 300 8.27 -28.80 7.70
C ARG A 300 6.78 -28.49 7.50
N ALA A 301 6.46 -27.23 7.18
CA ALA A 301 5.13 -26.88 6.69
C ALA A 301 5.05 -27.14 5.18
N PRO A 302 3.87 -27.46 4.61
CA PRO A 302 3.70 -27.51 3.16
C PRO A 302 4.13 -26.20 2.50
N HIS A 303 4.79 -26.29 1.35
CA HIS A 303 5.30 -25.11 0.66
C HIS A 303 4.12 -24.23 0.21
N PRO A 304 4.04 -22.95 0.65
CA PRO A 304 2.84 -22.12 0.52
C PRO A 304 2.49 -21.77 -0.93
N LEU A 305 3.46 -21.83 -1.86
CA LEU A 305 3.22 -21.52 -3.29
C LEU A 305 2.83 -22.75 -4.13
N ARG A 306 2.51 -23.90 -3.51
CA ARG A 306 2.11 -25.11 -4.25
C ARG A 306 0.75 -24.95 -4.94
N SER A 307 -0.18 -24.26 -4.31
CA SER A 307 -1.53 -24.00 -4.84
C SER A 307 -1.57 -22.92 -5.92
N LEU A 308 -0.46 -22.20 -6.15
CA LEU A 308 -0.40 -21.12 -7.13
C LEU A 308 0.02 -21.63 -8.51
N PRO A 309 -0.53 -21.05 -9.59
CA PRO A 309 -0.07 -21.29 -10.95
C PRO A 309 1.45 -21.04 -11.10
N ALA A 310 2.09 -21.76 -12.03
CA ALA A 310 3.54 -21.69 -12.22
C ALA A 310 4.06 -20.27 -12.55
N ARG A 311 3.25 -19.48 -13.27
CA ARG A 311 3.56 -18.08 -13.60
C ARG A 311 3.55 -17.20 -12.35
N GLU A 312 2.51 -17.27 -11.54
CA GLU A 312 2.39 -16.49 -10.30
C GLU A 312 3.51 -16.82 -9.32
N ARG A 313 3.86 -18.10 -9.19
CA ARG A 313 4.97 -18.56 -8.34
C ARG A 313 6.30 -17.90 -8.71
N ARG A 314 6.60 -17.66 -10.00
CA ARG A 314 7.81 -16.97 -10.43
C ARG A 314 7.79 -15.49 -10.02
N PHE A 315 6.66 -14.82 -10.21
CA PHE A 315 6.49 -13.42 -9.79
C PHE A 315 6.60 -13.26 -8.27
N VAL A 316 5.97 -14.14 -7.49
CA VAL A 316 6.08 -14.11 -6.02
C VAL A 316 7.52 -14.27 -5.56
N LYS A 317 8.31 -15.17 -6.19
CA LYS A 317 9.73 -15.34 -5.85
C LYS A 317 10.58 -14.10 -6.19
N GLY A 318 10.41 -13.53 -7.39
CA GLY A 318 11.12 -12.32 -7.79
C GLY A 318 10.73 -11.12 -6.90
N TYR A 319 9.45 -10.98 -6.62
CA TYR A 319 8.94 -9.96 -5.72
C TYR A 319 9.46 -10.14 -4.28
N ALA A 320 9.64 -11.38 -3.80
CA ALA A 320 10.26 -11.64 -2.49
C ALA A 320 11.66 -11.03 -2.36
N VAL A 321 12.47 -11.10 -3.43
CA VAL A 321 13.80 -10.46 -3.46
C VAL A 321 13.64 -8.94 -3.36
N ALA A 322 12.75 -8.34 -4.16
CA ALA A 322 12.48 -6.91 -4.11
C ALA A 322 11.98 -6.46 -2.72
N VAL A 323 11.15 -7.26 -2.04
CA VAL A 323 10.73 -6.98 -0.65
C VAL A 323 11.90 -6.96 0.31
N VAL A 324 12.81 -7.95 0.23
CA VAL A 324 13.97 -8.02 1.13
C VAL A 324 14.93 -6.86 0.87
N VAL A 325 15.32 -6.64 -0.39
CA VAL A 325 16.21 -5.54 -0.78
C VAL A 325 15.61 -4.19 -0.40
N GLY A 326 14.35 -3.96 -0.73
CA GLY A 326 13.64 -2.73 -0.37
C GLY A 326 13.54 -2.53 1.14
N SER A 327 13.30 -3.60 1.92
CA SER A 327 13.27 -3.51 3.38
C SER A 327 14.63 -3.13 3.96
N VAL A 328 15.72 -3.72 3.46
CA VAL A 328 17.10 -3.39 3.88
C VAL A 328 17.43 -1.94 3.52
N ALA A 329 17.13 -1.52 2.30
CA ALA A 329 17.34 -0.15 1.84
C ALA A 329 16.54 0.87 2.68
N CYS A 330 15.27 0.57 2.99
CA CYS A 330 14.44 1.39 3.86
C CYS A 330 15.05 1.57 5.25
N VAL A 331 15.54 0.49 5.86
CA VAL A 331 16.20 0.55 7.17
C VAL A 331 17.49 1.35 7.09
N ALA A 332 18.32 1.14 6.06
CA ALA A 332 19.57 1.87 5.88
C ALA A 332 19.33 3.38 5.70
N ILE A 333 18.39 3.77 4.84
CA ILE A 333 18.01 5.18 4.64
C ILE A 333 17.41 5.77 5.91
N GLY A 334 16.53 5.04 6.60
CA GLY A 334 15.97 5.46 7.88
C GLY A 334 17.05 5.71 8.94
N LEU A 335 18.06 4.86 9.03
CA LEU A 335 19.22 5.06 9.91
C LEU A 335 20.03 6.30 9.52
N GLN A 336 20.21 6.58 8.22
CA GLN A 336 20.87 7.82 7.78
C GLN A 336 20.06 9.06 8.16
N VAL A 337 18.74 9.07 7.99
CA VAL A 337 17.89 10.18 8.43
C VAL A 337 17.99 10.38 9.95
N LEU A 338 17.90 9.30 10.72
CA LEU A 338 17.99 9.36 12.19
C LEU A 338 19.35 9.89 12.66
N THR A 339 20.45 9.52 12.00
CA THR A 339 21.81 9.91 12.42
C THR A 339 22.25 11.26 11.86
N GLN A 340 22.05 11.50 10.56
CA GLN A 340 22.55 12.68 9.86
C GLN A 340 21.64 13.90 10.04
N VAL A 341 20.35 13.70 10.30
CA VAL A 341 19.38 14.80 10.43
C VAL A 341 18.85 14.87 11.86
N THR A 342 18.14 13.84 12.31
CA THR A 342 17.42 13.87 13.59
C THR A 342 18.37 14.00 14.78
N TRP A 343 19.41 13.18 14.86
CA TRP A 343 20.39 13.23 15.94
C TRP A 343 21.16 14.55 15.96
N ARG A 344 21.56 15.07 14.79
CA ARG A 344 22.25 16.36 14.71
C ARG A 344 21.37 17.52 15.19
N LEU A 345 20.09 17.54 14.82
CA LEU A 345 19.12 18.53 15.33
C LEU A 345 18.94 18.43 16.84
N LEU A 346 18.76 17.21 17.36
CA LEU A 346 18.60 16.99 18.79
C LEU A 346 19.86 17.39 19.56
N HIS A 347 21.04 17.01 19.07
CA HIS A 347 22.32 17.35 19.68
C HIS A 347 22.53 18.88 19.71
N ARG A 348 22.28 19.59 18.59
CA ARG A 348 22.35 21.05 18.57
C ARG A 348 21.42 21.68 19.60
N ALA A 349 20.17 21.22 19.65
CA ALA A 349 19.21 21.70 20.64
C ALA A 349 19.69 21.47 22.08
N LEU A 350 20.23 20.28 22.40
CA LEU A 350 20.75 19.98 23.74
C LEU A 350 21.94 20.88 24.13
N VAL A 351 22.86 21.15 23.20
CA VAL A 351 23.99 22.07 23.44
C VAL A 351 23.51 23.50 23.66
N HIS A 352 22.56 23.98 22.85
CA HIS A 352 21.99 25.32 23.04
C HIS A 352 21.22 25.48 24.36
N LEU A 353 20.67 24.40 24.91
CA LEU A 353 20.03 24.43 26.24
C LEU A 353 21.04 24.54 27.40
N THR A 354 22.27 24.05 27.24
CA THR A 354 23.31 24.14 28.28
C THR A 354 24.11 25.42 28.18
N ASP A 355 24.39 25.88 26.95
CA ASP A 355 25.38 26.92 26.68
C ASP A 355 24.72 28.24 26.22
N GLY A 356 23.42 28.24 25.93
CA GLY A 356 22.71 29.39 25.38
C GLY A 356 22.50 30.52 26.39
N SER A 357 23.00 31.71 26.07
CA SER A 357 22.75 32.94 26.84
C SER A 357 21.55 33.74 26.35
N ASP A 358 21.11 33.52 25.11
CA ASP A 358 19.97 34.21 24.49
C ASP A 358 18.65 33.45 24.66
N TRP A 359 17.59 34.20 25.03
CA TRP A 359 16.27 33.65 25.33
C TRP A 359 15.61 32.98 24.11
N TRP A 360 15.77 33.54 22.91
CA TRP A 360 15.15 33.00 21.70
C TRP A 360 15.80 31.68 21.27
N SER A 361 17.12 31.61 21.39
CA SER A 361 17.90 30.41 21.12
C SER A 361 17.55 29.28 22.11
N LEU A 362 17.37 29.61 23.39
CA LEU A 362 16.91 28.65 24.41
C LEU A 362 15.50 28.14 24.12
N LEU A 363 14.57 29.03 23.75
CA LEU A 363 13.20 28.67 23.41
C LEU A 363 13.13 27.75 22.19
N ASP A 364 13.86 28.09 21.11
CA ASP A 364 13.93 27.25 19.91
C ASP A 364 14.50 25.86 20.23
N ALA A 365 15.58 25.80 21.01
CA ALA A 365 16.20 24.56 21.42
C ALA A 365 15.25 23.68 22.25
N LEU A 366 14.54 24.28 23.22
CA LEU A 366 13.55 23.59 24.05
C LEU A 366 12.40 23.01 23.20
N VAL A 367 11.84 23.83 22.30
CA VAL A 367 10.73 23.42 21.43
C VAL A 367 11.19 22.32 20.47
N THR A 368 12.37 22.46 19.86
CA THR A 368 12.96 21.45 18.97
C THR A 368 13.11 20.11 19.68
N ALA A 369 13.73 20.10 20.86
CA ALA A 369 13.94 18.89 21.63
C ALA A 369 12.60 18.24 22.02
N LEU A 370 11.64 19.04 22.50
CA LEU A 370 10.31 18.56 22.88
C LEU A 370 9.57 17.94 21.69
N VAL A 371 9.55 18.62 20.54
CA VAL A 371 8.89 18.13 19.31
C VAL A 371 9.53 16.82 18.83
N LEU A 372 10.86 16.75 18.77
CA LEU A 372 11.55 15.54 18.33
C LEU A 372 11.31 14.36 19.29
N VAL A 373 11.42 14.59 20.60
CA VAL A 373 11.15 13.56 21.62
C VAL A 373 9.69 13.12 21.59
N ALA A 374 8.75 14.06 21.45
CA ALA A 374 7.32 13.75 21.36
C ALA A 374 6.99 12.91 20.11
N LEU A 375 7.52 13.28 18.94
CA LEU A 375 7.30 12.54 17.70
C LEU A 375 7.86 11.11 17.79
N HIS A 376 9.09 10.95 18.29
CA HIS A 376 9.72 9.63 18.44
C HIS A 376 9.04 8.81 19.54
N GLY A 377 8.69 9.43 20.66
CA GLY A 377 7.95 8.81 21.75
C GLY A 377 6.59 8.29 21.31
N LEU A 378 5.83 9.11 20.56
CA LEU A 378 4.56 8.72 19.98
C LEU A 378 4.73 7.55 19.00
N TRP A 379 5.70 7.63 18.10
CA TRP A 379 5.99 6.56 17.15
C TRP A 379 6.35 5.25 17.86
N MET A 380 7.26 5.29 18.84
CA MET A 380 7.67 4.12 19.63
C MET A 380 6.48 3.50 20.36
N ARG A 381 5.62 4.32 20.97
CA ARG A 381 4.39 3.87 21.65
C ARG A 381 3.43 3.18 20.68
N LEU A 382 3.16 3.80 19.53
CA LEU A 382 2.26 3.24 18.52
C LEU A 382 2.82 1.93 17.93
N TRP A 383 4.13 1.89 17.68
CA TRP A 383 4.81 0.68 17.22
C TRP A 383 4.72 -0.44 18.25
N TRP A 384 5.00 -0.16 19.53
CA TRP A 384 4.93 -1.13 20.61
C TRP A 384 3.51 -1.66 20.83
N LYS A 385 2.49 -0.79 20.77
CA LYS A 385 1.08 -1.20 20.85
C LYS A 385 0.73 -2.22 19.77
N ARG A 386 1.26 -2.04 18.55
CA ARG A 386 0.95 -2.89 17.39
C ARG A 386 1.79 -4.17 17.31
N HIS A 387 3.07 -4.10 17.70
CA HIS A 387 4.04 -5.18 17.49
C HIS A 387 4.51 -5.86 18.78
N GLY A 388 4.29 -5.23 19.94
CA GLY A 388 4.79 -5.69 21.24
C GLY A 388 4.36 -7.11 21.58
N GLU A 389 3.13 -7.52 21.23
CA GLU A 389 2.71 -8.92 21.41
C GLU A 389 3.52 -9.90 20.58
N ARG A 390 3.81 -9.57 19.32
CA ARG A 390 4.60 -10.44 18.44
C ARG A 390 6.03 -10.54 18.92
N VAL A 391 6.61 -9.43 19.38
CA VAL A 391 7.93 -9.39 20.00
C VAL A 391 7.95 -10.26 21.26
N ARG A 392 6.99 -10.08 22.18
CA ARG A 392 6.88 -10.90 23.40
C ARG A 392 6.76 -12.40 23.09
N ARG A 393 5.92 -12.79 22.13
CA ARG A 393 5.79 -14.20 21.70
C ARG A 393 7.10 -14.74 21.13
N THR A 394 7.80 -13.96 20.32
CA THR A 394 9.09 -14.35 19.73
C THR A 394 10.15 -14.52 20.82
N VAL A 395 10.29 -13.54 21.72
CA VAL A 395 11.24 -13.58 22.85
C VAL A 395 10.95 -14.76 23.77
N ARG A 396 9.68 -15.03 24.12
CA ARG A 396 9.29 -16.22 24.89
C ARG A 396 9.69 -17.51 24.17
N SER A 397 9.40 -17.62 22.88
CA SER A 397 9.74 -18.81 22.09
C SER A 397 11.25 -19.06 21.99
N VAL A 398 12.06 -17.99 21.93
CA VAL A 398 13.53 -18.08 21.93
C VAL A 398 14.03 -18.51 23.32
N ARG A 399 13.48 -17.94 24.40
CA ARG A 399 13.85 -18.27 25.78
C ARG A 399 13.50 -19.71 26.15
N GLU A 400 12.30 -20.18 25.82
CA GLU A 400 11.86 -21.57 26.01
C GLU A 400 12.76 -22.57 25.27
N ARG A 401 13.19 -22.23 24.05
CA ARG A 401 14.09 -23.07 23.25
C ARG A 401 15.52 -23.08 23.78
N ARG A 402 16.03 -21.94 24.30
CA ARG A 402 17.34 -21.88 24.96
C ARG A 402 17.33 -22.71 26.24
N GLY A 403 16.25 -22.65 27.03
CA GLY A 403 16.04 -23.52 28.19
C GLY A 403 16.03 -25.02 27.85
N ARG A 404 15.35 -25.43 26.77
CA ARG A 404 15.34 -26.83 26.30
C ARG A 404 16.71 -27.31 25.80
N ARG A 405 17.50 -26.45 25.15
CA ARG A 405 18.88 -26.79 24.73
C ARG A 405 19.85 -26.90 25.91
N SER A 406 19.68 -26.07 26.94
CA SER A 406 20.51 -26.15 28.16
C SER A 406 20.14 -27.35 29.04
N GLY A 407 18.85 -27.75 29.10
CA GLY A 407 18.43 -28.95 29.84
C GLY A 407 18.77 -30.28 29.17
N ALA A 408 19.03 -30.29 27.85
CA ALA A 408 19.48 -31.48 27.13
C ALA A 408 21.00 -31.69 27.18
N ALA A 409 21.75 -30.81 27.84
CA ALA A 409 23.22 -30.84 27.94
C ALA A 409 23.74 -31.23 29.33
N SER A 410 22.89 -31.75 30.23
CA SER A 410 23.35 -32.40 31.47
C SER A 410 23.35 -33.92 31.29
N PRO A 411 24.52 -34.57 31.09
CA PRO A 411 24.65 -36.00 31.27
C PRO A 411 25.07 -36.26 32.72
N GLU A 412 24.11 -36.44 33.62
CA GLU A 412 24.40 -37.03 34.93
C GLU A 412 23.87 -38.48 34.97
N GLY A 413 24.81 -39.41 34.79
CA GLY A 413 24.99 -40.46 35.79
C GLY A 413 24.25 -41.78 35.61
N ALA A 414 24.29 -42.40 34.42
CA ALA A 414 24.10 -43.86 34.33
C ALA A 414 25.42 -44.57 34.68
N SER A 415 25.70 -44.76 35.97
CA SER A 415 26.77 -45.66 36.43
C SER A 415 26.33 -47.12 36.36
N ARG A 416 26.72 -47.73 35.23
CA ARG A 416 27.18 -49.11 34.96
C ARG A 416 26.45 -50.35 35.54
N PRO A 417 26.18 -51.37 34.69
CA PRO A 417 26.05 -52.75 35.10
C PRO A 417 27.44 -53.42 35.21
N GLY A 418 27.65 -54.30 36.18
CA GLY A 418 28.85 -55.13 36.23
C GLY A 418 28.81 -56.15 37.36
N GLY A 419 28.89 -57.43 36.99
CA GLY A 419 29.29 -58.51 37.90
C GLY A 419 28.34 -59.70 37.90
N ALA A 420 28.56 -60.64 36.98
CA ALA A 420 28.11 -62.01 37.12
C ALA A 420 28.99 -62.74 38.14
N SER A 421 28.36 -63.47 39.07
CA SER A 421 28.77 -64.79 39.61
C SER A 421 27.57 -65.35 40.37
#